data_AF-A0A4Y2G0U9-F1
#
_entry.id   AF-A0A4Y2G0U9-F1
#
_cell.length_a   1.000
_cell.length_b   1.000
_cell.length_c   1.000
_cell.angle_alpha   90.00
_cell.angle_beta   90.00
_cell.angle_gamma   90.00
#
_symmetry.space_group_name_H-M   'P 1'
#
loop_
_entity.id
_entity.type
_entity.pdbx_description
1 polymer ?
#
loop_
_entity_poly.entity_id
_entity_poly.type
_entity_poly.pdbx_seq_one_letter_code
_entity_poly.pdbx_strand_id
1 'polypeptide(L)'
;MHRILIPVLSKLSHDNPTKWFKHVPTIQRVINSSTSRSMKYAPFEQMMGTKMKNKEDIKAIIVLHEEYLNHVMHECDEMRNDTTKNILKLQEENRQNYDKKRKKKKRITVLGWRLCCNSANPVWDWPQAATKILRPLQK
;
A
#
# COMPACT_ATOMS: atom_id res chain seq x y z
N MET A 1 -1.76 20.42 5.60
CA MET A 1 -1.57 21.71 4.88
C MET A 1 -0.16 22.25 4.99
N HIS A 2 0.40 22.52 6.19
CA HIS A 2 1.77 23.06 6.32
C HIS A 2 2.84 22.21 5.59
N ARG A 3 2.70 20.88 5.65
CA ARG A 3 3.58 19.92 4.96
C ARG A 3 3.62 20.08 3.43
N ILE A 4 2.55 20.60 2.82
CA ILE A 4 2.43 20.81 1.36
C ILE A 4 2.90 22.22 0.97
N LEU A 5 2.64 23.23 1.81
CA LEU A 5 2.92 24.63 1.50
C LEU A 5 4.41 24.94 1.30
N ILE A 6 5.28 24.37 2.13
CA ILE A 6 6.73 24.60 2.05
C ILE A 6 7.31 24.04 0.73
N PRO A 7 7.05 22.77 0.35
CA PRO A 7 7.46 22.24 -0.95
C PRO A 7 6.92 23.04 -2.14
N VAL A 8 5.64 23.42 -2.12
CA VAL A 8 5.02 24.21 -3.19
C VAL A 8 5.72 25.57 -3.36
N LEU A 9 5.96 26.29 -2.25
CA LEU A 9 6.68 27.56 -2.29
C LEU A 9 8.11 27.39 -2.80
N SER A 10 8.78 26.32 -2.37
CA SER A 10 10.16 26.01 -2.80
C SER A 10 10.21 25.73 -4.31
N LYS A 11 9.28 24.93 -4.84
CA LYS A 11 9.17 24.63 -6.28
C LYS A 11 8.85 25.86 -7.13
N LEU A 12 7.92 26.71 -6.66
CA LEU A 12 7.54 27.93 -7.38
C LEU A 12 8.66 28.99 -7.37
N SER A 13 9.47 29.01 -6.32
CA SER A 13 10.56 29.99 -6.11
C SER A 13 11.93 29.44 -6.48
N HIS A 14 12.00 28.32 -7.20
CA HIS A 14 13.25 27.64 -7.54
C HIS A 14 14.27 28.57 -8.18
N ASP A 15 13.82 29.43 -9.10
CA ASP A 15 14.68 30.38 -9.81
C ASP A 15 15.14 31.55 -8.92
N ASN A 16 14.34 31.93 -7.92
CA ASN A 16 14.61 33.08 -7.04
C ASN A 16 14.09 32.83 -5.61
N PRO A 17 14.83 32.09 -4.77
CA PRO A 17 14.36 31.68 -3.44
C PRO A 17 14.05 32.85 -2.50
N THR A 18 14.74 34.00 -2.65
CA THR A 18 14.51 35.20 -1.84
C THR A 18 13.18 35.89 -2.10
N LYS A 19 12.52 35.57 -3.23
CA LYS A 19 11.26 36.20 -3.68
C LYS A 19 10.04 35.29 -3.49
N TRP A 20 10.14 34.27 -2.64
CA TRP A 20 9.07 33.30 -2.41
C TRP A 20 7.73 33.92 -1.99
N PHE A 21 7.78 35.01 -1.24
CA PHE A 21 6.60 35.75 -0.75
C PHE A 21 5.70 36.24 -1.90
N LYS A 22 6.24 36.43 -3.11
CA LYS A 22 5.45 36.83 -4.29
C LYS A 22 4.44 35.76 -4.71
N HIS A 23 4.69 34.50 -4.39
CA HIS A 23 3.81 33.37 -4.74
C HIS A 23 2.69 33.15 -3.72
N VAL A 24 2.81 33.71 -2.52
CA VAL A 24 1.84 33.52 -1.42
C VAL A 24 0.42 33.95 -1.80
N PRO A 25 0.18 35.15 -2.38
CA PRO A 25 -1.18 35.57 -2.74
C PRO A 25 -1.83 34.63 -3.77
N THR A 26 -1.05 34.15 -4.73
CA THR A 26 -1.51 33.17 -5.72
C THR A 26 -1.88 31.85 -5.07
N ILE A 27 -1.03 31.30 -4.21
CA ILE A 27 -1.30 30.03 -3.52
C ILE A 27 -2.54 30.15 -2.61
N GLN A 28 -2.64 31.24 -1.84
CA GLN A 28 -3.80 31.49 -0.98
C GLN A 28 -5.09 31.58 -1.80
N ARG A 29 -5.06 32.27 -2.94
CA ARG A 29 -6.17 32.32 -3.88
C ARG A 29 -6.57 30.93 -4.38
N VAL A 30 -5.59 30.13 -4.84
CA VAL A 30 -5.85 28.77 -5.34
C VAL A 30 -6.51 27.95 -4.25
N ILE A 31 -5.90 27.84 -3.06
CA ILE A 31 -6.39 27.04 -1.93
C ILE A 31 -7.82 27.45 -1.53
N ASN A 32 -8.08 28.75 -1.43
CA ASN A 32 -9.40 29.24 -1.01
C ASN A 32 -10.49 29.02 -2.05
N SER A 33 -10.11 28.83 -3.32
CA SER A 33 -11.03 28.52 -4.42
C SER A 33 -11.12 27.03 -4.77
N SER A 34 -10.20 26.21 -4.27
CA SER A 34 -10.21 24.77 -4.50
C SER A 34 -11.28 24.09 -3.65
N THR A 35 -12.08 23.23 -4.27
CA THR A 35 -13.08 22.41 -3.58
C THR A 35 -12.41 21.19 -2.95
N SER A 36 -12.80 20.87 -1.72
CA SER A 36 -12.42 19.60 -1.09
C SER A 36 -13.51 18.56 -1.29
N ARG A 37 -13.13 17.30 -1.53
CA ARG A 37 -14.07 16.17 -1.62
C ARG A 37 -14.95 16.06 -0.37
N SER A 38 -14.41 16.35 0.81
CA SER A 38 -15.15 16.27 2.08
C SER A 38 -16.15 17.40 2.28
N MET A 39 -15.87 18.59 1.73
CA MET A 39 -16.59 19.82 2.05
C MET A 39 -17.61 20.22 0.97
N LYS A 40 -17.55 19.58 -0.21
CA LYS A 40 -18.37 19.85 -1.42
C LYS A 40 -18.21 21.26 -2.03
N TYR A 41 -17.94 22.27 -1.20
CA TYR A 41 -17.73 23.66 -1.55
C TYR A 41 -16.28 24.09 -1.26
N ALA A 42 -15.83 25.16 -1.92
CA ALA A 42 -14.53 25.77 -1.62
C ALA A 42 -14.59 26.57 -0.30
N PRO A 43 -13.47 26.72 0.43
CA PRO A 43 -13.45 27.52 1.65
C PRO A 43 -13.99 28.94 1.47
N PHE A 44 -13.66 29.60 0.36
CA PHE A 44 -14.18 30.93 0.03
C PHE A 44 -15.70 30.91 -0.21
N GLU A 45 -16.19 29.93 -0.98
CA GLU A 45 -17.62 29.78 -1.25
C GLU A 45 -18.40 29.54 0.04
N GLN A 46 -17.84 28.74 0.95
CA GLN A 46 -18.46 28.46 2.23
C GLN A 46 -18.56 29.71 3.12
N MET A 47 -17.57 30.60 3.07
CA MET A 47 -17.56 31.81 3.87
C MET A 47 -18.37 32.95 3.25
N MET A 48 -18.32 33.09 1.93
CA MET A 48 -18.87 34.24 1.19
C MET A 48 -20.19 33.93 0.48
N GLY A 49 -20.62 32.67 0.47
CA GLY A 49 -21.83 32.19 -0.24
C GLY A 49 -21.74 32.26 -1.77
N THR A 50 -20.58 32.63 -2.33
CA THR A 50 -20.39 32.88 -3.76
C THR A 50 -19.06 32.34 -4.26
N LYS A 51 -19.00 31.98 -5.55
CA LYS A 51 -17.77 31.48 -6.18
C LYS A 51 -16.73 32.59 -6.34
N MET A 52 -15.48 32.28 -6.02
CA MET A 52 -14.39 33.22 -6.19
C MET A 52 -14.06 33.41 -7.68
N LYS A 53 -14.03 34.67 -8.14
CA LYS A 53 -13.62 35.00 -9.52
C LYS A 53 -12.09 35.03 -9.60
N ASN A 54 -11.52 34.03 -10.26
CA ASN A 54 -10.06 33.86 -10.33
C ASN A 54 -9.55 33.83 -11.76
N LYS A 55 -8.34 34.37 -11.95
CA LYS A 55 -7.51 34.03 -13.10
C LYS A 55 -6.86 32.67 -12.83
N GLU A 56 -6.92 31.78 -13.80
CA GLU A 56 -6.37 30.43 -13.69
C GLU A 56 -4.83 30.49 -13.70
N ASP A 57 -4.22 30.48 -12.53
CA ASP A 57 -2.77 30.31 -12.39
C ASP A 57 -2.43 28.82 -12.53
N ILE A 58 -2.46 28.32 -13.78
CA ILE A 58 -2.30 26.90 -14.14
C ILE A 58 -1.05 26.30 -13.47
N LYS A 59 0.08 27.03 -13.47
CA LYS A 59 1.34 26.56 -12.85
C LYS A 59 1.19 26.31 -11.35
N ALA A 60 0.55 27.22 -10.61
CA ALA A 60 0.39 27.08 -9.17
C ALA A 60 -0.57 25.93 -8.82
N ILE A 61 -1.62 25.74 -9.62
CA ILE A 61 -2.57 24.63 -9.46
C ILE A 61 -1.87 23.28 -9.67
N ILE A 62 -1.07 23.15 -10.73
CA ILE A 62 -0.33 21.91 -11.03
C ILE A 62 0.62 21.56 -9.89
N VAL A 63 1.47 22.50 -9.47
CA VAL A 63 2.46 22.27 -8.41
C VAL A 63 1.78 21.92 -7.09
N LEU A 64 0.67 22.60 -6.75
CA LEU A 64 -0.09 22.31 -5.53
C LEU A 64 -0.68 20.89 -5.57
N HIS A 65 -1.27 20.49 -6.70
CA HIS A 65 -1.87 19.17 -6.85
C HIS A 65 -0.82 18.05 -6.84
N GLU A 66 0.31 18.25 -7.50
CA GLU A 66 1.45 17.32 -7.49
C GLU A 66 1.96 17.08 -6.06
N GLU A 67 2.21 18.16 -5.30
CA GLU A 67 2.68 18.05 -3.91
C GLU A 67 1.65 17.42 -2.98
N TYR A 68 0.36 17.68 -3.20
CA TYR A 68 -0.71 17.00 -2.48
C TYR A 68 -0.68 15.48 -2.74
N LEU A 69 -0.56 15.06 -4.00
CA LEU A 69 -0.49 13.63 -4.34
C LEU A 69 0.77 12.98 -3.76
N ASN A 70 1.93 13.62 -3.88
CA ASN A 70 3.19 13.12 -3.33
C ASN A 70 3.08 12.91 -1.81
N HIS A 71 2.47 13.85 -1.10
CA HIS A 71 2.25 13.75 0.33
C HIS A 71 1.36 12.55 0.69
N VAL A 72 0.24 12.38 -0.01
CA VAL A 72 -0.69 11.25 0.23
C VAL A 72 -0.03 9.91 -0.11
N MET A 73 0.76 9.84 -1.17
CA MET A 73 1.51 8.64 -1.54
C MET A 73 2.54 8.28 -0.47
N HIS A 74 3.28 9.27 0.04
CA HIS A 74 4.25 9.07 1.10
C HIS A 74 3.59 8.50 2.37
N GLU A 75 2.47 9.07 2.82
CA GLU A 75 1.74 8.55 3.99
C GLU A 75 1.21 7.12 3.75
N CYS A 76 0.73 6.83 2.54
CA CYS A 76 0.33 5.48 2.17
C CYS A 76 1.51 4.49 2.26
N ASP A 77 2.68 4.88 1.78
CA ASP A 77 3.86 4.02 1.77
C ASP A 77 4.43 3.81 3.18
N GLU A 78 4.42 4.83 4.04
CA GLU A 78 4.74 4.69 5.45
C GLU A 78 3.82 3.66 6.13
N MET A 79 2.50 3.80 5.95
CA MET A 79 1.52 2.85 6.52
C MET A 79 1.71 1.42 6.00
N ARG A 80 1.99 1.26 4.70
CA ARG A 80 2.28 -0.06 4.12
C ARG A 80 3.54 -0.66 4.71
N ASN A 81 4.62 0.11 4.79
CA ASN A 81 5.89 -0.34 5.33
C ASN A 81 5.76 -0.79 6.78
N ASP A 82 5.04 -0.03 7.61
CA ASP A 82 4.82 -0.37 9.00
C ASP A 82 3.91 -1.60 9.16
N THR A 83 2.88 -1.72 8.32
CA THR A 83 2.04 -2.92 8.26
C THR A 83 2.86 -4.15 7.88
N THR A 84 3.74 -4.04 6.88
CA THR A 84 4.63 -5.11 6.45
C THR A 84 5.57 -5.54 7.58
N LYS A 85 6.20 -4.58 8.28
CA LYS A 85 7.06 -4.88 9.44
C LYS A 85 6.29 -5.61 10.54
N ASN A 86 5.08 -5.17 10.84
CA ASN A 86 4.23 -5.78 11.87
C ASN A 86 3.83 -7.21 11.49
N ILE A 87 3.44 -7.45 10.24
CA ILE A 87 3.11 -8.79 9.75
C ILE A 87 4.33 -9.71 9.82
N LEU A 88 5.50 -9.25 9.37
CA LEU A 88 6.73 -10.05 9.41
C LEU A 88 7.12 -10.42 10.84
N LYS A 89 7.02 -9.45 11.76
CA LYS A 89 7.26 -9.69 13.19
C LYS A 89 6.31 -10.75 13.75
N LEU A 90 5.01 -10.62 13.50
CA LEU A 90 4.00 -11.60 13.94
C LEU A 90 4.24 -12.99 13.34
N GLN A 91 4.63 -13.07 12.06
CA GLN A 91 4.94 -14.35 11.41
C GLN A 91 6.15 -15.03 12.05
N GLU A 92 7.18 -14.26 12.39
CA GLU A 92 8.37 -14.79 13.05
C GLU A 92 8.05 -15.25 14.48
N GLU A 93 7.29 -14.48 15.25
CA GLU A 93 6.81 -14.88 16.57
C GLU A 93 5.96 -16.17 16.51
N ASN A 94 5.06 -16.27 15.53
CA ASN A 94 4.25 -17.47 15.29
C ASN A 94 5.11 -18.69 14.93
N ARG A 95 6.14 -18.50 14.09
CA ARG A 95 7.10 -19.57 13.73
C ARG A 95 7.83 -20.07 14.96
N GLN A 96 8.39 -19.16 15.77
CA GLN A 96 9.10 -19.52 16.99
C GLN A 96 8.19 -20.23 18.00
N ASN A 97 6.93 -19.78 18.14
CA ASN A 97 5.96 -20.42 19.02
C ASN A 97 5.57 -21.82 18.54
N TYR A 98 5.38 -22.00 17.22
CA TYR A 98 5.11 -23.30 16.61
C TYR A 98 6.28 -24.27 16.85
N ASP A 99 7.51 -23.84 16.56
CA ASP A 99 8.70 -24.68 16.70
C ASP A 99 8.92 -25.15 18.15
N LYS A 100 8.63 -24.28 19.14
CA LYS A 100 8.65 -24.64 20.57
C LYS A 100 7.62 -25.72 20.92
N LYS A 101 6.41 -25.65 20.34
CA LYS A 101 5.30 -26.58 20.64
C LYS A 101 5.34 -27.86 19.80
N ARG A 102 6.12 -27.87 18.72
CA ARG A 102 6.18 -28.98 17.79
C ARG A 102 6.84 -30.21 18.43
N LYS A 103 6.15 -31.35 18.37
CA LYS A 103 6.73 -32.65 18.79
C LYS A 103 7.85 -33.06 17.82
N LYS A 104 8.99 -33.51 18.37
CA LYS A 104 10.07 -34.10 17.55
C LYS A 104 9.53 -35.31 16.81
N LYS A 105 9.93 -35.46 15.54
CA LYS A 105 9.58 -36.64 14.73
C LYS A 105 10.10 -37.87 15.47
N LYS A 106 9.21 -38.81 15.84
CA LYS A 106 9.65 -40.12 16.33
C LYS A 106 10.52 -40.73 15.23
N ARG A 107 11.75 -41.14 15.57
CA ARG A 107 12.52 -42.02 14.67
C ARG A 107 11.70 -43.30 14.55
N ILE A 108 11.09 -43.50 13.38
CA ILE A 108 10.58 -44.81 13.03
C ILE A 108 11.82 -45.61 12.67
N THR A 109 12.30 -46.44 13.59
CA THR A 109 13.21 -47.53 13.25
C THR A 109 12.43 -48.44 12.32
N VAL A 110 12.78 -48.45 11.04
CA VAL A 110 12.23 -49.40 10.06
C VAL A 110 12.86 -50.77 10.31
N LEU A 111 12.58 -51.35 11.47
CA LEU A 111 12.93 -52.71 11.84
C LEU A 111 11.68 -53.27 12.54
N GLY A 112 10.74 -53.79 11.75
CA GLY A 112 9.62 -54.53 12.31
C GLY A 112 8.27 -54.40 11.60
N TRP A 113 8.13 -53.62 10.53
CA TRP A 113 6.91 -53.66 9.71
C TRP A 113 7.09 -54.70 8.60
N ARG A 114 7.21 -55.97 9.04
CA ARG A 114 6.94 -57.11 8.17
C ARG A 114 5.50 -56.92 7.67
N LEU A 115 5.34 -56.78 6.37
CA LEU A 115 4.05 -56.68 5.69
C LEU A 115 3.11 -57.79 6.22
N CYS A 116 2.09 -57.42 6.98
CA CYS A 116 0.88 -58.22 7.07
C CYS A 116 -0.08 -57.73 5.99
N CYS A 117 0.26 -58.03 4.74
CA CYS A 117 -0.66 -57.91 3.61
C CYS A 117 -1.23 -59.30 3.33
N ASN A 118 -2.17 -59.74 4.17
CA ASN A 118 -3.01 -60.91 3.91
C ASN A 118 -4.42 -60.61 4.45
N SER A 119 -5.14 -59.72 3.77
CA SER A 119 -6.57 -59.89 3.54
C SER A 119 -6.99 -58.93 2.43
N ALA A 120 -7.71 -59.48 1.46
CA ALA A 120 -8.21 -58.77 0.29
C ALA A 120 -9.10 -57.60 0.71
N ASN A 121 -8.75 -56.39 0.28
CA ASN A 121 -9.67 -55.26 0.22
C ASN A 121 -9.24 -54.31 -0.92
N PRO A 122 -9.90 -54.34 -2.08
CA PRO A 122 -9.43 -53.66 -3.31
C PRO A 122 -9.86 -52.19 -3.41
N VAL A 123 -10.11 -51.49 -2.29
CA VAL A 123 -10.77 -50.16 -2.33
C VAL A 123 -9.80 -48.98 -2.43
N TRP A 124 -8.49 -49.17 -2.22
CA TRP A 124 -7.55 -48.03 -2.16
C TRP A 124 -6.24 -48.23 -2.94
N ASP A 125 -6.25 -49.00 -4.03
CA ASP A 125 -5.15 -48.99 -5.01
C ASP A 125 -5.26 -47.75 -5.93
N TRP A 126 -4.70 -46.64 -5.48
CA TRP A 126 -4.29 -45.54 -6.35
C TRP A 126 -2.76 -45.54 -6.40
N PRO A 127 -2.18 -45.96 -7.55
CA PRO A 127 -1.62 -44.95 -8.44
C PRO A 127 -1.59 -45.39 -9.92
N GLN A 128 -2.67 -45.12 -10.67
CA GLN A 128 -2.60 -45.07 -12.14
C GLN A 128 -3.27 -43.83 -12.76
N ALA A 129 -4.02 -43.05 -11.98
CA ALA A 129 -4.73 -41.87 -12.50
C ALA A 129 -3.96 -40.54 -12.34
N ALA A 130 -2.82 -40.51 -11.63
CA ALA A 130 -2.03 -39.28 -11.46
C ALA A 130 -1.05 -38.99 -12.61
N THR A 131 -0.87 -39.91 -13.57
CA THR A 131 0.08 -39.74 -14.68
C THR A 131 -0.50 -39.03 -15.91
N LYS A 132 -1.78 -38.61 -15.88
CA LYS A 132 -2.46 -37.98 -17.02
C LYS A 132 -2.72 -36.47 -16.89
N ILE A 133 -2.40 -35.83 -15.75
CA ILE A 133 -2.72 -34.41 -15.53
C ILE A 133 -1.48 -33.49 -15.66
N LEU A 134 -0.26 -34.04 -15.78
CA LEU A 134 0.95 -33.26 -16.03
C LEU A 134 1.45 -33.41 -17.47
N ARG A 135 0.94 -32.52 -18.34
CA ARG A 135 1.38 -32.03 -19.68
C ARG A 135 0.26 -32.15 -20.72
N PRO A 136 -0.10 -31.09 -21.49
CA PRO A 136 0.78 -29.99 -21.95
C PRO A 136 0.16 -28.57 -21.95
N LEU A 137 0.91 -27.56 -21.46
CA LEU A 137 0.95 -26.21 -22.05
C LEU A 137 2.43 -25.83 -22.20
N GLN A 138 3.08 -26.52 -23.13
CA GLN A 138 4.26 -26.01 -23.82
C GLN A 138 3.94 -26.02 -25.30
N LYS A 139 3.49 -24.87 -25.78
CA LYS A 139 3.82 -24.25 -27.07
C LYS A 139 3.28 -22.82 -27.06
#